data_AF-A0A964N823-F1
#
_entry.id   AF-A0A964N823-F1
#
_cell.length_a   1.000
_cell.length_b   1.000
_cell.length_c   1.000
_cell.angle_alpha   90.00
_cell.angle_beta   90.00
_cell.angle_gamma   90.00
#
_symmetry.space_group_name_H-M   'P 1'
#
loop_
_entity.id
_entity.type
_entity.pdbx_description
1 polymer ?
#
loop_
_entity_poly.entity_id
_entity_poly.type
_entity_poly.pdbx_seq_one_letter_code
_entity_poly.pdbx_strand_id
1 'polypeptide(L)'
;MIAARPDTAREEADIIRRDQGQGASIWVVNHEIVTYLLLEFPIPTQFVSPHFLTGPFGAVTRIDTDAEVKRILLARPRYLAVDPTQWKRTTATMIHIVRQEIRDHYALLAARSAAGFPLEICKLRPENDPPTNTSPAKC
;
A
#
# COMPACT_ATOMS: atom_id res chain seq x y z
N MET A 1 -20.04 23.51 -10.03
CA MET A 1 -18.57 23.35 -10.05
C MET A 1 -18.25 21.95 -9.55
N ILE A 2 -17.60 21.12 -10.37
CA ILE A 2 -17.04 19.85 -9.88
C ILE A 2 -15.75 20.23 -9.16
N ALA A 3 -15.68 19.97 -7.85
CA ALA A 3 -14.44 20.16 -7.11
C ALA A 3 -13.35 19.27 -7.74
N ALA A 4 -12.17 19.84 -8.01
CA ALA A 4 -11.04 19.05 -8.51
C ALA A 4 -10.70 17.95 -7.48
N ARG A 5 -10.45 16.73 -7.97
CA ARG A 5 -10.00 15.63 -7.12
C ARG A 5 -8.66 16.01 -6.49
N PRO A 6 -8.45 15.83 -5.18
CA PRO A 6 -7.15 16.05 -4.56
C PRO A 6 -6.08 15.14 -5.16
N ASP A 7 -4.85 15.66 -5.30
CA ASP A 7 -3.66 14.93 -5.78
C ASP A 7 -3.12 14.05 -4.64
N THR A 8 -3.84 12.96 -4.36
CA THR A 8 -3.55 12.09 -3.20
C THR A 8 -2.18 11.42 -3.29
N ALA A 9 -1.64 11.22 -4.50
CA ALA A 9 -0.30 10.66 -4.68
C ALA A 9 0.81 11.65 -4.29
N ARG A 10 0.63 12.95 -4.57
CA ARG A 10 1.57 13.98 -4.10
C ARG A 10 1.54 14.12 -2.59
N GLU A 11 0.36 14.05 -1.98
CA GLU A 11 0.22 14.07 -0.53
C GLU A 11 0.89 12.84 0.13
N GLU A 12 0.69 11.65 -0.45
CA GLU A 12 1.36 10.42 -0.01
C GLU A 12 2.88 10.57 -0.04
N ALA A 13 3.42 11.02 -1.18
CA ALA A 13 4.85 11.25 -1.34
C ALA A 13 5.40 12.27 -0.32
N ASP A 14 4.64 13.34 -0.04
CA ASP A 14 5.03 14.35 0.96
C ASP A 14 5.03 13.81 2.39
N ILE A 15 4.07 12.95 2.76
CA ILE A 15 4.05 12.30 4.08
C ILE A 15 5.31 11.44 4.25
N ILE A 16 5.64 10.64 3.23
CA ILE A 16 6.79 9.73 3.27
C ILE A 16 8.10 10.50 3.32
N ARG A 17 8.27 11.55 2.50
CA ARG A 17 9.47 12.40 2.51
C ARG A 17 9.72 13.02 3.88
N ARG A 18 8.67 13.48 4.57
CA ARG A 18 8.79 14.08 5.92
C ARG A 18 9.23 13.06 6.98
N ASP A 19 8.92 11.77 6.81
CA ASP A 19 9.23 10.74 7.81
C ASP A 19 10.66 10.18 7.72
N GLN A 20 11.25 10.03 6.52
CA GLN A 20 12.57 9.35 6.38
C GLN A 20 13.52 9.88 5.29
N GLY A 21 13.16 10.90 4.49
CA GLY A 21 14.00 11.33 3.35
C GLY A 21 14.08 10.31 2.20
N GLN A 22 14.94 10.56 1.21
CA GLN A 22 15.12 9.72 0.02
C GLN A 22 15.77 8.36 0.36
N GLY A 23 15.40 7.29 -0.35
CA GLY A 23 16.01 5.94 -0.23
C GLY A 23 15.23 4.91 0.61
N ALA A 24 14.10 5.28 1.21
CA ALA A 24 13.17 4.30 1.76
C ALA A 24 12.49 3.47 0.66
N SER A 25 11.84 2.37 1.03
CA SER A 25 11.04 1.56 0.09
C SER A 25 9.56 1.68 0.42
N ILE A 26 8.71 1.65 -0.61
CA ILE A 26 7.26 1.60 -0.48
C ILE A 26 6.70 0.47 -1.32
N TRP A 27 5.57 -0.08 -0.90
CA TRP A 27 4.66 -0.78 -1.80
C TRP A 27 3.28 -0.12 -1.78
N VAL A 28 2.87 0.42 -2.92
CA VAL A 28 1.50 0.88 -3.20
C VAL A 28 0.64 -0.36 -3.50
N VAL A 29 -0.23 -0.71 -2.57
CA VAL A 29 -0.98 -1.99 -2.56
C VAL A 29 -2.13 -1.97 -3.55
N ASN A 30 -2.95 -0.93 -3.50
CA ASN A 30 -4.19 -0.82 -4.26
C ASN A 30 -4.60 0.64 -4.51
N HIS A 31 -3.63 1.55 -4.51
CA HIS A 31 -3.78 2.97 -4.86
C HIS A 31 -3.07 3.25 -6.21
N GLU A 32 -2.53 4.45 -6.39
CA GLU A 32 -2.12 5.04 -7.66
C GLU A 32 -0.61 4.86 -7.82
N ILE A 33 -0.16 4.29 -8.93
CA ILE A 33 1.27 3.96 -9.12
C ILE A 33 2.18 5.20 -9.17
N VAL A 34 1.62 6.37 -9.45
CA VAL A 34 2.41 7.62 -9.61
C VAL A 34 3.19 8.01 -8.37
N THR A 35 2.84 7.51 -7.17
CA THR A 35 3.62 7.75 -5.95
C THR A 35 5.07 7.27 -6.07
N TYR A 36 5.34 6.14 -6.73
CA TYR A 36 6.73 5.69 -6.94
C TYR A 36 7.55 6.70 -7.73
N LEU A 37 6.96 7.26 -8.80
CA LEU A 37 7.59 8.29 -9.62
C LEU A 37 7.91 9.53 -8.79
N LEU A 38 6.95 9.98 -7.98
CA LEU A 38 7.13 11.16 -7.13
C LEU A 38 8.22 10.93 -6.07
N LEU A 39 8.32 9.73 -5.50
CA LEU A 39 9.34 9.40 -4.50
C LEU A 39 10.71 9.05 -5.09
N GLU A 40 10.81 8.93 -6.42
CA GLU A 40 12.00 8.41 -7.12
C GLU A 40 12.40 7.01 -6.60
N PHE A 41 11.40 6.21 -6.22
CA PHE A 41 11.61 4.85 -5.71
C PHE A 41 11.49 3.80 -6.81
N PRO A 42 12.27 2.71 -6.75
CA PRO A 42 12.12 1.60 -7.68
C PRO A 42 10.75 0.96 -7.48
N ILE A 43 10.12 0.54 -8.59
CA ILE A 43 8.89 -0.22 -8.54
C ILE A 43 9.24 -1.64 -8.05
N PRO A 44 8.66 -2.12 -6.94
CA PRO A 44 9.04 -3.42 -6.35
C PRO A 44 8.46 -4.62 -7.12
N THR A 45 7.73 -4.37 -8.21
CA THR A 45 6.98 -5.36 -8.97
C THR A 45 7.14 -5.17 -10.48
N GLN A 46 6.88 -6.23 -11.23
CA GLN A 46 6.83 -6.23 -12.68
C GLN A 46 5.54 -5.62 -13.26
N PHE A 47 4.56 -5.23 -12.44
CA PHE A 47 3.29 -4.63 -12.89
C PHE A 47 3.24 -3.11 -12.74
N VAL A 48 2.72 -2.46 -13.77
CA VAL A 48 2.48 -1.02 -13.81
C VAL A 48 1.20 -0.62 -13.05
N SER A 49 0.34 -1.55 -12.65
CA SER A 49 -0.84 -1.22 -11.83
C SER A 49 -0.97 -2.16 -10.64
N PRO A 50 -1.06 -1.63 -9.40
CA PRO A 50 -1.32 -2.42 -8.22
C PRO A 50 -2.60 -3.27 -8.33
N HIS A 51 -3.61 -2.80 -9.05
CA HIS A 51 -4.85 -3.53 -9.26
C HIS A 51 -4.68 -4.81 -10.07
N PHE A 52 -3.72 -4.88 -11.00
CA PHE A 52 -3.45 -6.14 -11.72
C PHE A 52 -2.86 -7.21 -10.81
N LEU A 53 -2.17 -6.78 -9.74
CA LEU A 53 -1.55 -7.66 -8.79
C LEU A 53 -2.51 -8.11 -7.68
N THR A 54 -3.35 -7.19 -7.17
CA THR A 54 -4.20 -7.45 -6.01
C THR A 54 -5.67 -7.74 -6.35
N GLY A 55 -6.11 -7.42 -7.56
CA GLY A 55 -7.47 -7.62 -8.07
C GLY A 55 -7.68 -8.92 -8.85
N PRO A 56 -8.87 -9.11 -9.45
CA PRO A 56 -9.27 -10.37 -10.10
C PRO A 56 -8.65 -10.59 -11.50
N PHE A 57 -7.46 -10.04 -11.75
CA PHE A 57 -6.84 -10.02 -13.09
C PHE A 57 -5.77 -11.10 -13.30
N GLY A 58 -5.58 -12.03 -12.37
CA GLY A 58 -4.53 -13.07 -12.45
C GLY A 58 -4.55 -13.89 -13.75
N ALA A 59 -5.74 -14.15 -14.31
CA ALA A 59 -5.87 -14.85 -15.59
C ALA A 59 -5.27 -14.08 -16.78
N VAL A 60 -5.21 -12.75 -16.70
CA VAL A 60 -4.65 -11.86 -17.73
C VAL A 60 -3.14 -11.71 -17.55
N THR A 61 -2.66 -11.70 -16.30
CA THR A 61 -1.25 -11.47 -15.99
C THR A 61 -0.36 -12.69 -16.28
N ARG A 62 -0.94 -13.89 -16.41
CA ARG A 62 -0.23 -15.17 -16.69
C ARG A 62 0.89 -15.48 -15.69
N ILE A 63 0.80 -14.97 -14.48
CA ILE A 63 1.72 -15.24 -13.39
C ILE A 63 0.96 -15.67 -12.14
N ASP A 64 1.71 -16.21 -11.18
CA ASP A 64 1.24 -16.38 -9.81
C ASP A 64 1.27 -15.02 -9.07
N THR A 65 0.14 -14.32 -9.05
CA THR A 65 -0.01 -13.03 -8.33
C THR A 65 0.21 -13.19 -6.83
N ASP A 66 -0.15 -14.34 -6.26
CA ASP A 66 -0.02 -14.62 -4.83
C ASP A 66 1.45 -14.75 -4.45
N ALA A 67 2.24 -15.46 -5.27
CA ALA A 67 3.69 -15.56 -5.08
C ALA A 67 4.38 -14.20 -5.19
N GLU A 68 3.98 -13.36 -6.15
CA GLU A 68 4.57 -12.03 -6.34
C GLU A 68 4.26 -11.09 -5.16
N VAL A 69 3.01 -11.07 -4.67
CA VAL A 69 2.66 -10.28 -3.48
C VAL A 69 3.45 -10.77 -2.26
N LYS A 70 3.55 -12.08 -2.04
CA LYS A 70 4.36 -12.64 -0.95
C LYS A 70 5.83 -12.23 -1.06
N ARG A 71 6.41 -12.26 -2.27
CA ARG A 71 7.81 -11.83 -2.51
C ARG A 71 8.01 -10.36 -2.13
N ILE A 72 7.07 -9.49 -2.52
CA ILE A 72 7.14 -8.06 -2.20
C ILE A 72 7.06 -7.86 -0.68
N LEU A 73 6.12 -8.51 0.00
CA LEU A 73 5.95 -8.40 1.45
C LEU A 73 7.16 -8.96 2.23
N LEU A 74 7.74 -10.07 1.76
CA LEU A 74 8.98 -10.63 2.33
C LEU A 74 10.17 -9.68 2.26
N ALA A 75 10.20 -8.76 1.29
CA ALA A 75 11.23 -7.71 1.20
C ALA A 75 11.05 -6.60 2.25
N ARG A 76 9.99 -6.66 3.06
CA ARG A 76 9.62 -5.70 4.12
C ARG A 76 9.72 -4.24 3.64
N PRO A 77 8.88 -3.83 2.66
CA PRO A 77 8.82 -2.44 2.24
C PRO A 77 8.64 -1.55 3.46
N ARG A 78 9.38 -0.45 3.55
CA ARG A 78 9.30 0.41 4.73
C ARG A 78 7.90 1.01 4.91
N TYR A 79 7.22 1.26 3.80
CA TYR A 79 5.86 1.77 3.79
C TYR A 79 4.93 0.89 2.96
N LEU A 80 3.68 0.84 3.38
CA LEU A 80 2.56 0.33 2.60
C LEU A 80 1.56 1.46 2.41
N ALA A 81 1.06 1.64 1.18
CA ALA A 81 0.02 2.61 0.90
C ALA A 81 -1.24 1.93 0.37
N VAL A 82 -2.37 2.28 1.00
CA VAL A 82 -3.66 1.62 0.80
C VAL A 82 -4.75 2.66 0.58
N ASP A 83 -5.63 2.40 -0.39
CA ASP A 83 -6.95 3.02 -0.46
C ASP A 83 -7.99 2.03 0.10
N PRO A 84 -8.54 2.26 1.30
CA PRO A 84 -9.53 1.37 1.90
C PRO A 84 -10.79 1.15 1.05
N THR A 85 -11.14 2.09 0.15
CA THR A 85 -12.30 1.93 -0.73
C THR A 85 -12.05 0.96 -1.88
N GLN A 86 -10.78 0.67 -2.18
CA GLN A 86 -10.38 -0.28 -3.22
C GLN A 86 -10.34 -1.72 -2.73
N TRP A 87 -10.56 -1.98 -1.44
CA TRP A 87 -10.71 -3.36 -0.95
C TRP A 87 -11.83 -4.12 -1.68
N LYS A 88 -12.91 -3.46 -2.07
CA LYS A 88 -13.99 -4.07 -2.89
C LYS A 88 -13.54 -4.57 -4.26
N ARG A 89 -12.39 -4.09 -4.76
CA ARG A 89 -11.79 -4.50 -6.04
C ARG A 89 -10.60 -5.45 -5.87
N THR A 90 -10.25 -5.76 -4.62
CA THR A 90 -9.16 -6.66 -4.24
C THR A 90 -9.72 -8.06 -4.02
N THR A 91 -8.99 -9.11 -4.38
CA THR A 91 -9.44 -10.48 -4.10
C THR A 91 -9.41 -10.79 -2.60
N ALA A 92 -10.28 -11.70 -2.14
CA ALA A 92 -10.34 -12.07 -0.72
C ALA A 92 -9.00 -12.60 -0.20
N THR A 93 -8.29 -13.40 -1.01
CA THR A 93 -6.94 -13.90 -0.69
C THR A 93 -5.96 -12.77 -0.46
N MET A 94 -5.93 -11.76 -1.35
CA MET A 94 -5.03 -10.61 -1.23
C MET A 94 -5.35 -9.74 -0.04
N ILE A 95 -6.64 -9.49 0.23
CA ILE A 95 -7.08 -8.79 1.45
C ILE A 95 -6.57 -9.51 2.69
N HIS A 96 -6.69 -10.85 2.72
CA HIS A 96 -6.24 -11.65 3.86
C HIS A 96 -4.73 -11.55 4.08
N ILE A 97 -3.95 -11.80 3.02
CA ILE A 97 -2.47 -11.76 3.06
C ILE A 97 -1.98 -10.38 3.52
N VAL A 98 -2.44 -9.32 2.87
CA VAL A 98 -1.96 -7.95 3.17
C VAL A 98 -2.37 -7.51 4.57
N ARG A 99 -3.62 -7.77 4.99
CA ARG A 99 -4.05 -7.40 6.34
C ARG A 99 -3.34 -8.18 7.43
N GLN A 100 -2.99 -9.44 7.17
CA GLN A 100 -2.20 -10.23 8.10
C GLN A 100 -0.80 -9.64 8.25
N GLU A 101 -0.13 -9.38 7.13
CA GLU A 101 1.18 -8.74 7.13
C GLU A 101 1.19 -7.41 7.89
N ILE A 102 0.16 -6.57 7.68
CA ILE A 102 0.03 -5.30 8.39
C ILE A 102 -0.15 -5.51 9.89
N ARG A 103 -1.01 -6.43 10.32
CA ARG A 103 -1.14 -6.78 11.75
C ARG A 103 0.18 -7.18 12.37
N ASP A 104 0.92 -8.02 11.66
CA ASP A 104 2.08 -8.71 12.19
C ASP A 104 3.32 -7.79 12.21
N HIS A 105 3.41 -6.81 11.30
CA HIS A 105 4.66 -6.06 11.09
C HIS A 105 4.54 -4.55 10.92
N TYR A 106 3.35 -3.98 10.76
CA TYR A 106 3.20 -2.57 10.43
C TYR A 106 2.37 -1.81 11.47
N ALA A 107 2.59 -0.50 11.53
CA ALA A 107 1.79 0.45 12.30
C ALA A 107 1.30 1.57 11.38
N LEU A 108 0.09 2.06 11.62
CA LEU A 108 -0.47 3.19 10.87
C LEU A 108 0.37 4.45 11.14
N LEU A 109 0.97 5.01 10.08
CA LEU A 109 1.69 6.28 10.12
C LEU A 109 0.73 7.45 9.91
N ALA A 110 -0.15 7.33 8.92
CA ALA A 110 -1.11 8.37 8.57
C ALA A 110 -2.40 7.77 7.99
N ALA A 111 -3.54 8.36 8.35
CA ALA A 111 -4.81 8.11 7.69
C ALA A 111 -5.46 9.44 7.29
N ARG A 112 -6.03 9.48 6.08
CA ARG A 112 -6.77 10.61 5.53
C ARG A 112 -8.01 10.12 4.82
N SER A 113 -9.03 10.97 4.82
CA SER A 113 -10.25 10.81 4.05
C SER A 113 -10.68 12.21 3.61
N ALA A 114 -10.03 12.71 2.55
CA ALA A 114 -10.36 13.99 1.95
C ALA A 114 -11.26 13.75 0.73
N ALA A 115 -12.38 14.47 0.65
CA ALA A 115 -13.28 14.46 -0.51
C ALA A 115 -13.71 13.06 -1.01
N GLY A 116 -13.79 12.05 -0.13
CA GLY A 116 -14.18 10.68 -0.48
C GLY A 116 -13.06 9.79 -1.02
N PHE A 117 -11.80 10.22 -0.94
CA PHE A 117 -10.62 9.45 -1.34
C PHE A 117 -9.78 9.14 -0.10
N PRO A 118 -10.02 8.00 0.57
CA PRO A 118 -9.23 7.64 1.73
C PRO A 118 -7.87 7.10 1.33
N LEU A 119 -6.87 7.47 2.13
CA LEU A 119 -5.51 6.98 2.02
C LEU A 119 -5.05 6.60 3.42
N GLU A 120 -4.53 5.39 3.56
CA GLU A 120 -3.83 4.93 4.74
C GLU A 120 -2.38 4.59 4.35
N ILE A 121 -1.43 5.05 5.16
CA ILE A 121 0.00 4.77 5.02
C ILE A 121 0.44 4.04 6.28
N CYS A 122 0.89 2.81 6.13
CA CYS A 122 1.51 2.03 7.20
C CYS A 122 3.03 2.13 7.10
N LYS A 123 3.69 2.09 8.26
CA LYS A 123 5.14 2.04 8.38
C LYS A 123 5.55 0.74 9.05
N LEU A 124 6.61 0.11 8.55
CA LEU A 124 7.20 -1.07 9.15
C LEU A 124 7.58 -0.77 10.61
N ARG A 125 7.13 -1.61 11.54
CA ARG A 125 7.49 -1.49 12.95
C ARG A 125 8.98 -1.80 13.14
N PRO A 126 9.64 -1.15 14.11
CA PRO A 126 10.90 -1.65 14.64
C PRO A 126 10.74 -3.11 15.07
N GLU A 127 11.78 -3.92 14.86
CA GLU A 127 11.77 -5.37 15.15
C GLU A 127 11.41 -5.72 16.61
N ASN A 128 11.52 -4.76 17.53
CA ASN A 128 11.25 -4.93 18.95
C ASN A 128 9.84 -4.51 19.41
N ASP A 129 8.96 -4.03 18.51
CA ASP A 129 7.60 -3.61 18.89
C ASP A 129 6.61 -4.79 18.80
N PRO A 130 5.81 -5.06 19.86
CA PRO A 130 4.85 -6.17 19.86
C PRO A 130 3.69 -5.94 18.88
N PRO A 131 3.07 -7.01 18.36
CA PRO A 131 1.91 -6.90 17.47
C PRO A 131 0.69 -6.30 18.18
N THR A 132 0.00 -5.38 17.49
CA THR A 132 -1.20 -4.71 18.01
C THR A 132 -2.42 -5.64 17.91
N ASN A 133 -3.13 -5.84 19.03
CA ASN A 133 -4.21 -6.83 19.15
C ASN A 133 -5.64 -6.22 19.16
N THR A 134 -5.85 -5.05 18.55
CA THR A 134 -7.13 -4.31 18.67
C THR A 134 -7.71 -3.83 17.34
N SER A 135 -9.00 -4.16 17.14
CA SER A 135 -9.90 -3.75 16.04
C SER A 135 -9.45 -4.19 14.64
N PRO A 136 -10.31 -4.20 13.58
CA PRO A 136 -9.87 -4.68 12.27
C PRO A 136 -8.67 -3.84 11.89
N ALA A 137 -7.53 -4.50 11.72
CA ALA A 137 -6.28 -3.81 11.52
C ALA A 137 -6.47 -2.88 10.35
N LYS A 138 -6.46 -1.58 10.68
CA LYS A 138 -6.27 -0.56 9.67
C LYS A 138 -5.06 -0.99 8.88
N CYS A 139 -5.15 -0.73 7.60
CA CYS A 139 -3.95 -0.78 6.83
C CYS A 139 -3.19 0.49 7.17
#